data_AF-A0ABD2MNN7-F1
#
_entry.id   AF-A0ABD2MNN7-F1
#
_cell.length_a   1.000
_cell.length_b   1.000
_cell.length_c   1.000
_cell.angle_alpha   90.00
_cell.angle_beta   90.00
_cell.angle_gamma   90.00
#
_symmetry.space_group_name_H-M   'P 1'
#
loop_
_entity.id
_entity.type
_entity.pdbx_description
1 polymer ?
#
loop_
_entity_poly.entity_id
_entity_poly.type
_entity_poly.pdbx_seq_one_letter_code
_entity_poly.pdbx_strand_id
1 'polypeptide(L)'
;MLKNPPNAFLLLCLLYIHYHEANGIACPRDICNQVRCQATEENLCLGPDKVLMKGGFCRCCNVCYSIVGPGEFCGFPFLLGVPPPPILCKEGLVCQAGTCKEDKSE
;
A
#
# COMPACT_ATOMS: atom_id res chain seq x y z
N MET A 1 -50.20 -6.32 -2.18
CA MET A 1 -49.39 -5.23 -1.60
C MET A 1 -48.40 -5.84 -0.63
N LEU A 2 -47.13 -5.98 -1.02
CA LEU A 2 -46.08 -6.53 -0.16
C LEU A 2 -45.71 -5.50 0.90
N LYS A 3 -46.11 -5.78 2.14
CA LYS A 3 -45.81 -4.96 3.32
C LYS A 3 -44.37 -5.27 3.74
N ASN A 4 -43.40 -4.60 3.12
CA ASN A 4 -41.99 -4.72 3.52
C ASN A 4 -41.85 -4.25 4.98
N PRO A 5 -41.50 -5.14 5.93
CA PRO A 5 -41.36 -4.74 7.32
C PRO A 5 -40.15 -3.81 7.48
N PRO A 6 -40.19 -2.80 8.35
CA PRO A 6 -39.09 -1.85 8.56
C PRO A 6 -37.76 -2.54 8.91
N ASN A 7 -37.84 -3.75 9.45
CA ASN A 7 -36.69 -4.61 9.76
C ASN A 7 -35.94 -5.09 8.52
N ALA A 8 -36.61 -5.32 7.38
CA ALA A 8 -35.95 -5.80 6.17
C ALA A 8 -35.06 -4.71 5.55
N PHE A 9 -35.52 -3.45 5.60
CA PHE A 9 -34.74 -2.30 5.13
C PHE A 9 -33.53 -2.05 6.04
N LEU A 10 -33.72 -2.14 7.36
CA LEU A 10 -32.65 -2.00 8.34
C LEU A 10 -31.59 -3.12 8.21
N LEU A 11 -32.01 -4.36 7.99
CA LEU A 11 -31.10 -5.48 7.73
C LEU A 11 -30.33 -5.32 6.41
N LEU A 12 -30.98 -4.83 5.35
CA LEU A 12 -30.31 -4.52 4.08
C LEU A 12 -29.28 -3.39 4.23
N CYS A 13 -29.57 -2.34 5.00
CA CYS A 13 -28.62 -1.28 5.30
C CYS A 13 -27.42 -1.78 6.13
N LEU A 14 -27.65 -2.62 7.15
CA LEU A 14 -26.58 -3.19 7.96
C LEU A 14 -25.66 -4.12 7.16
N LEU A 15 -26.23 -4.91 6.23
CA LEU A 15 -25.47 -5.75 5.29
C LEU A 15 -24.66 -4.91 4.29
N TYR A 16 -25.18 -3.77 3.83
CA TYR A 16 -24.47 -2.86 2.92
C TYR A 16 -23.28 -2.17 3.57
N ILE A 17 -23.41 -1.76 4.85
CA ILE A 17 -22.30 -1.17 5.62
C ILE A 17 -21.20 -2.22 5.87
N HIS A 18 -21.56 -3.49 6.13
CA HIS A 18 -20.57 -4.58 6.24
C HIS A 18 -19.86 -4.90 4.92
N TYR A 19 -20.53 -4.71 3.78
CA TYR A 19 -19.95 -4.99 2.46
C TYR A 19 -18.89 -3.95 2.05
N HIS A 20 -19.01 -2.70 2.51
CA HIS A 20 -18.07 -1.63 2.14
C HIS A 20 -16.66 -1.80 2.76
N GLU A 21 -16.52 -2.64 3.79
CA GLU A 21 -15.23 -2.98 4.41
C GLU A 21 -14.53 -4.18 3.74
N ALA A 22 -15.18 -4.84 2.76
CA ALA A 22 -14.77 -6.18 2.32
C ALA A 22 -13.90 -6.24 1.05
N ASN A 23 -13.57 -5.11 0.42
CA ASN A 23 -12.85 -5.10 -0.87
C ASN A 23 -11.43 -4.51 -0.81
N GLY A 24 -10.91 -4.25 0.39
CA GLY A 24 -9.53 -3.86 0.59
C GLY A 24 -8.92 -4.68 1.73
N ILE A 25 -7.67 -5.10 1.57
CA ILE A 25 -6.89 -5.53 2.73
C ILE A 25 -6.68 -4.28 3.61
N ALA A 26 -7.57 -4.07 4.57
CA ALA A 26 -7.47 -3.00 5.53
C ALA A 26 -6.44 -3.37 6.61
N CYS A 27 -5.60 -2.41 6.99
CA CYS A 27 -4.63 -2.54 8.07
C CYS A 27 -5.23 -1.95 9.35
N PRO A 28 -5.59 -2.77 10.37
CA PRO A 28 -6.03 -2.26 11.65
C PRO A 28 -4.98 -1.37 12.30
N ARG A 29 -5.39 -0.35 13.06
CA ARG A 29 -4.47 0.62 13.70
C ARG A 29 -3.36 -0.05 14.51
N ASP A 30 -3.69 -1.15 15.20
CA ASP A 30 -2.79 -1.84 16.13
C ASP A 30 -2.11 -3.08 15.53
N ILE A 31 -2.26 -3.33 14.22
CA ILE A 31 -1.75 -4.57 13.60
C ILE A 31 -0.23 -4.69 13.77
N CYS A 32 0.50 -3.57 13.75
CA CYS A 32 1.95 -3.57 13.91
C CYS A 32 2.42 -4.04 15.29
N ASN A 33 1.58 -4.01 16.33
CA ASN A 33 1.90 -4.53 17.66
C ASN A 33 2.05 -6.06 17.67
N GLN A 34 1.46 -6.74 16.68
CA GLN A 34 1.49 -8.19 16.54
C GLN A 34 2.50 -8.66 15.48
N VAL A 35 3.06 -7.73 14.70
CA VAL A 35 4.03 -8.03 13.65
C VAL A 35 5.42 -8.16 14.24
N ARG A 36 6.03 -9.33 14.04
CA ARG A 36 7.46 -9.51 14.27
C ARG A 36 8.21 -9.19 12.98
N CYS A 37 8.85 -8.03 12.94
CA CYS A 37 9.74 -7.70 11.85
C CYS A 37 10.98 -8.59 11.92
N GLN A 38 11.34 -9.19 10.79
CA GLN A 38 12.69 -9.71 10.64
C GLN A 38 13.65 -8.54 10.85
N ALA A 39 14.77 -8.76 11.53
CA ALA A 39 15.81 -7.76 11.63
C ALA A 39 16.33 -7.52 10.20
N THR A 40 15.75 -6.53 9.52
CA THR A 40 16.35 -5.95 8.34
C THR A 40 17.64 -5.36 8.87
N GLU A 41 18.77 -6.00 8.57
CA GLU A 41 20.05 -5.49 9.02
C GLU A 41 20.16 -4.06 8.45
N GLU A 42 20.08 -3.05 9.31
CA GLU A 42 20.24 -1.64 8.91
C GLU A 42 21.57 -1.47 8.15
N ASN A 43 22.54 -2.34 8.46
CA ASN A 43 23.83 -2.51 7.79
C ASN A 43 23.75 -3.03 6.33
N LEU A 44 22.64 -3.62 5.88
CA LEU A 44 22.45 -4.03 4.48
C LEU A 44 21.85 -2.90 3.60
N CYS A 45 21.35 -1.83 4.24
CA CYS A 45 20.88 -0.63 3.57
C CYS A 45 21.98 0.44 3.45
N LEU A 46 23.21 0.00 3.21
CA LEU A 46 24.36 0.88 2.98
C LEU A 46 24.54 1.04 1.47
N GLY A 47 24.32 2.26 0.97
CA GLY A 47 24.51 2.63 -0.43
C GLY A 47 23.99 4.05 -0.68
N PRO A 48 24.58 4.78 -1.63
CA PRO A 48 24.15 6.16 -1.93
C PRO A 48 22.72 6.23 -2.47
N ASP A 49 22.26 5.17 -3.14
CA ASP A 49 20.92 5.09 -3.75
C ASP A 49 19.98 4.17 -2.95
N LYS A 50 20.17 4.08 -1.63
CA LYS A 50 19.35 3.27 -0.74
C LYS A 50 18.80 4.11 0.41
N VAL A 51 17.56 3.85 0.80
CA VAL A 51 16.93 4.51 1.95
C VAL A 51 16.13 3.51 2.78
N LEU A 52 16.32 3.57 4.10
CA LEU A 52 15.57 2.74 5.03
C LEU A 52 14.27 3.45 5.41
N MET A 53 13.12 2.86 5.11
CA MET A 53 11.81 3.42 5.48
C MET A 53 10.76 2.32 5.73
N LYS A 54 9.62 2.71 6.32
CA LYS A 54 8.50 1.79 6.56
C LYS A 54 7.88 1.32 5.25
N GLY A 55 7.85 0.02 5.04
CA GLY A 55 7.41 -0.61 3.79
C GLY A 55 6.74 -1.96 3.97
N GLY A 56 6.43 -2.61 2.85
CA GLY A 56 5.74 -3.91 2.84
C GLY A 56 4.26 -3.82 3.24
N PHE A 57 3.70 -4.97 3.60
CA PHE A 57 2.29 -5.10 3.97
C PHE A 57 1.99 -4.35 5.27
N CYS A 58 0.98 -3.47 5.27
CA CYS A 58 0.64 -2.57 6.37
C CYS A 58 1.76 -1.64 6.88
N ARG A 59 2.91 -1.58 6.20
CA ARG A 59 4.02 -0.67 6.51
C ARG A 59 4.55 -0.76 7.95
N CYS A 60 4.48 -1.93 8.58
CA CYS A 60 4.92 -2.10 9.98
C CYS A 60 6.46 -2.19 10.12
N CYS A 61 7.14 -2.74 9.11
CA CYS A 61 8.57 -3.04 9.17
C CYS A 61 9.40 -2.06 8.35
N ASN A 62 10.65 -1.88 8.75
CA ASN A 62 11.62 -1.14 7.96
C ASN A 62 12.05 -2.00 6.77
N VAL A 63 12.05 -1.41 5.59
CA VAL A 63 12.49 -2.03 4.33
C VAL A 63 13.49 -1.09 3.67
N CYS A 64 14.51 -1.66 3.05
CA CYS A 64 15.49 -0.89 2.31
C CYS A 64 14.99 -0.66 0.89
N TYR A 65 14.71 0.60 0.53
CA TYR A 65 14.27 1.00 -0.79
C TYR A 65 15.46 1.41 -1.66
N SER A 66 15.45 0.99 -2.92
CA SER A 66 16.39 1.48 -3.93
C SER A 66 15.82 2.71 -4.64
N ILE A 67 16.63 3.74 -4.81
CA ILE A 67 16.25 4.94 -5.58
C ILE A 67 16.65 4.73 -7.03
N VAL A 68 15.70 4.92 -7.95
CA VAL A 68 15.92 4.74 -9.40
C VAL A 68 15.54 6.00 -10.17
N GLY A 69 16.23 6.22 -11.29
CA GLY A 69 16.12 7.37 -12.16
C GLY A 69 15.01 7.26 -13.23
N PRO A 70 14.96 8.23 -14.16
CA PRO A 70 13.93 8.31 -15.18
C PRO A 70 13.97 7.11 -16.14
N GLY A 71 12.80 6.59 -16.48
CA GLY A 71 12.64 5.42 -17.36
C GLY A 71 12.91 4.08 -16.67
N GLU A 72 13.45 4.07 -15.46
CA GLU A 72 13.70 2.83 -14.71
C GLU A 72 12.42 2.27 -14.08
N PHE A 73 12.42 0.96 -13.84
CA PHE A 73 11.28 0.25 -13.29
C PHE A 73 11.07 0.56 -11.80
N CYS A 74 9.86 0.96 -11.43
CA CYS A 74 9.48 1.34 -10.06
C CYS A 74 8.34 0.49 -9.47
N GLY A 75 7.89 -0.55 -10.18
CA GLY A 75 6.82 -1.43 -9.72
C GLY A 75 5.47 -1.16 -10.38
N PHE A 76 4.56 -2.12 -10.25
CA PHE A 76 3.20 -2.01 -10.78
C PHE A 76 2.24 -1.53 -9.69
N PRO A 77 1.87 -0.23 -9.65
CA PRO A 77 1.02 0.31 -8.58
C PRO A 77 -0.42 -0.23 -8.60
N PHE A 78 -0.80 -0.98 -9.65
CA PHE A 78 -2.17 -1.45 -9.88
C PHE A 78 -2.45 -2.87 -9.33
N LEU A 79 -1.44 -3.57 -8.82
CA LEU A 79 -1.64 -4.93 -8.29
C LEU A 79 -2.20 -4.87 -6.87
N LEU A 80 -3.48 -5.21 -6.73
CA LEU A 80 -4.15 -5.28 -5.43
C LEU A 80 -3.59 -6.44 -4.60
N GLY A 81 -3.37 -6.20 -3.31
CA GLY A 81 -2.94 -7.22 -2.34
C GLY A 81 -1.46 -7.60 -2.37
N VAL A 82 -0.69 -7.08 -3.32
CA VAL A 82 0.78 -7.25 -3.36
C VAL A 82 1.42 -5.91 -2.96
N PRO A 83 2.24 -5.87 -1.89
CA PRO A 83 2.96 -4.64 -1.58
C PRO A 83 3.86 -4.25 -2.76
N PRO A 84 3.96 -2.95 -3.11
CA PRO A 84 4.85 -2.52 -4.17
C PRO A 84 6.30 -2.93 -3.83
N PRO A 85 7.14 -3.18 -4.85
CA PRO A 85 8.54 -3.48 -4.62
C PRO A 85 9.19 -2.31 -3.85
N PRO A 86 10.26 -2.59 -3.08
CA PRO A 86 10.96 -1.55 -2.33
C PRO A 86 11.85 -0.72 -3.28
N ILE A 87 11.20 0.04 -4.16
CA ILE A 87 11.83 0.91 -5.15
C ILE A 87 11.14 2.28 -5.08
N LEU A 88 11.92 3.35 -5.09
CA LEU A 88 11.45 4.72 -5.15
C LEU A 88 12.00 5.38 -6.41
N CYS A 89 11.19 6.24 -7.03
CA CYS A 89 11.71 7.14 -8.04
C CYS A 89 12.53 8.25 -7.39
N LYS A 90 13.54 8.74 -8.11
CA LYS A 90 14.31 9.93 -7.73
C LYS A 90 13.38 11.12 -7.53
N GLU A 91 13.79 12.07 -6.70
CA GLU A 91 13.04 13.29 -6.40
C GLU A 91 12.54 14.00 -7.68
N GLY A 92 11.27 14.40 -7.68
CA GLY A 92 10.59 15.02 -8.84
C GLY A 92 10.01 14.03 -9.86
N LEU A 93 10.17 12.72 -9.66
CA LEU A 93 9.61 11.68 -10.52
C LEU A 93 8.50 10.89 -9.81
N VAL A 94 7.50 10.45 -10.58
CA VAL A 94 6.40 9.60 -10.13
C VAL A 94 6.41 8.26 -10.87
N CYS A 95 5.99 7.20 -10.18
CA CYS A 95 5.90 5.87 -10.77
C CYS A 95 4.63 5.74 -11.63
N GLN A 96 4.77 5.90 -12.95
CA GLN A 96 3.66 5.83 -13.90
C GLN A 96 3.83 4.65 -14.86
N ALA A 97 2.81 3.79 -14.91
CA ALA A 97 2.77 2.60 -15.76
C ALA A 97 4.01 1.71 -15.62
N GLY A 98 4.54 1.55 -14.39
CA GLY A 98 5.71 0.71 -14.12
C GLY A 98 7.06 1.42 -14.15
N THR A 99 7.12 2.69 -14.54
CA THR A 99 8.39 3.41 -14.75
C THR A 99 8.38 4.81 -14.15
N CYS A 100 9.56 5.30 -13.75
CA CYS A 100 9.71 6.65 -13.22
C CYS A 100 9.65 7.69 -14.34
N LYS A 101 8.72 8.64 -14.22
CA LYS A 101 8.50 9.73 -15.17
C LYS A 101 8.32 11.03 -14.43
N GLU A 102 8.56 12.16 -15.11
CA GLU A 102 8.27 13.48 -14.56
C GLU A 102 6.79 13.58 -14.20
N ASP A 103 6.51 14.20 -13.06
CA ASP A 103 5.15 14.51 -12.68
C ASP A 103 4.62 15.63 -13.59
N LYS A 104 3.68 15.29 -14.48
CA LYS A 104 3.05 16.24 -15.41
C LYS A 104 1.79 16.89 -14.82
N SER A 105 1.65 16.87 -13.49
CA SER A 105 0.58 17.53 -12.76
C SER A 105 0.85 19.04 -12.70
N GLU A 106 0.73 19.73 -13.85
CA GLU A 106 0.61 21.19 -13.96
C GLU A 106 -0.74 21.55 -14.58
#